data_AF-A0A2W4R3J2-F1
#
_entry.id   AF-A0A2W4R3J2-F1
#
_cell.length_a   1.000
_cell.length_b   1.000
_cell.length_c   1.000
_cell.angle_alpha   90.00
_cell.angle_beta   90.00
_cell.angle_gamma   90.00
#
_symmetry.space_group_name_H-M   'P 1'
#
loop_
_entity.id
_entity.type
_entity.pdbx_description
1 polymer ?
#
loop_
_entity_poly.entity_id
_entity_poly.type
_entity_poly.pdbx_seq_one_letter_code
_entity_poly.pdbx_strand_id
1 'polypeptide(L)' 'ATQFTDWNMVSSIGGFVYGVSQLLFIYVIWKAVRAGEPVGNKVWEGSHGLEWELPSPAPYHSWETPPSADVIARGAAH' A
#
# COMPACT_ATOMS: atom_id res chain seq x y z
N ALA A 1 39.39 -10.16 -18.00
CA ALA A 1 38.07 -10.43 -17.39
C ALA A 1 38.02 -10.12 -15.88
N THR A 2 39.11 -9.70 -15.24
CA THR A 2 39.19 -9.45 -13.78
C THR A 2 38.87 -8.02 -13.34
N GLN A 3 38.82 -7.05 -14.26
CA GLN A 3 38.70 -5.62 -13.94
C GLN A 3 37.43 -5.24 -13.15
N PHE A 4 36.37 -6.05 -13.23
CA PHE A 4 35.08 -5.79 -12.56
C PHE A 4 34.66 -6.90 -11.60
N THR A 5 35.55 -7.84 -11.26
CA THR A 5 35.20 -8.99 -10.41
C THR A 5 34.68 -8.54 -9.05
N ASP A 6 35.33 -7.55 -8.43
CA ASP A 6 34.91 -7.02 -7.12
C ASP A 6 33.53 -6.35 -7.19
N TRP A 7 33.29 -5.55 -8.23
CA TRP A 7 32.00 -4.89 -8.45
C TRP A 7 30.88 -5.88 -8.78
N ASN A 8 31.17 -6.93 -9.54
CA ASN A 8 30.21 -8.00 -9.79
C ASN A 8 29.88 -8.77 -8.51
N MET A 9 30.85 -8.96 -7.60
CA MET A 9 30.62 -9.56 -6.29
C MET A 9 29.73 -8.67 -5.42
N VAL A 10 29.96 -7.35 -5.37
CA VAL A 10 29.07 -6.41 -4.68
C VAL A 10 27.64 -6.47 -5.22
N SER A 11 27.49 -6.45 -6.56
CA SER A 11 26.19 -6.59 -7.21
C SER A 11 25.50 -7.91 -6.86
N SER A 12 26.25 -9.00 -6.77
CA SER A 12 25.72 -10.32 -6.40
C SER A 12 25.23 -10.34 -4.96
N ILE A 13 26.01 -9.78 -4.01
CA ILE A 13 25.60 -9.62 -2.62
C ILE A 13 24.32 -8.78 -2.53
N GLY A 14 24.27 -7.65 -3.22
CA GLY A 14 23.07 -6.80 -3.30
C GLY A 14 21.86 -7.55 -3.85
N GLY A 15 22.05 -8.36 -4.89
CA GLY A 15 21.02 -9.23 -5.46
C GLY A 15 20.47 -10.26 -4.47
N PHE A 16 21.34 -10.91 -3.68
CA PHE A 16 20.90 -11.85 -2.65
C PHE A 16 20.17 -11.14 -1.49
N VAL A 17 20.65 -9.98 -1.05
CA VAL A 17 19.97 -9.16 -0.03
C VAL A 17 18.58 -8.75 -0.52
N TYR A 18 18.47 -8.30 -1.77
CA TYR A 18 17.18 -7.99 -2.39
C TYR A 18 16.28 -9.22 -2.51
N GLY A 19 16.82 -10.40 -2.86
CA GLY A 19 16.07 -11.65 -2.89
C GLY A 19 15.51 -12.03 -1.52
N VAL A 20 16.32 -11.92 -0.46
CA VAL A 20 15.89 -12.18 0.92
C VAL A 20 14.85 -11.16 1.40
N SER A 21 14.94 -9.90 0.97
CA SER A 21 13.93 -8.89 1.35
C SER A 21 12.54 -9.19 0.80
N GLN A 22 12.42 -9.94 -0.30
CA GLN A 22 11.13 -10.41 -0.80
C GLN A 22 10.43 -11.34 0.18
N LEU A 23 11.17 -12.13 0.97
CA LEU A 23 10.60 -12.96 2.03
C LEU A 23 9.94 -12.10 3.12
N LEU A 24 10.56 -10.96 3.46
CA LEU A 24 9.96 -9.98 4.39
C LEU A 24 8.68 -9.39 3.82
N PHE A 25 8.63 -9.06 2.53
CA PHE A 25 7.42 -8.57 1.86
C PHE A 25 6.26 -9.57 1.97
N ILE A 26 6.51 -10.84 1.65
CA ILE A 26 5.51 -11.91 1.79
C ILE A 26 5.06 -12.06 3.25
N TYR A 27 5.99 -12.02 4.20
CA TYR A 27 5.67 -12.08 5.62
C TYR A 27 4.78 -10.90 6.07
N VAL A 28 5.06 -9.69 5.62
CA VAL A 28 4.24 -8.50 5.93
C VAL A 28 2.83 -8.63 5.35
N ILE A 29 2.68 -9.09 4.10
CA ILE A 29 1.36 -9.37 3.51
C ILE A 29 0.61 -10.42 4.33
N TRP A 30 1.27 -11.55 4.65
CA TRP A 30 0.66 -12.62 5.42
C TRP A 30 0.18 -12.12 6.79
N LYS A 31 1.01 -11.31 7.47
CA LYS A 31 0.66 -10.69 8.74
C LYS A 31 -0.52 -9.73 8.59
N ALA A 32 -0.51 -8.86 7.59
CA ALA A 32 -1.56 -7.86 7.35
C ALA A 32 -2.93 -8.50 7.05
N VAL A 33 -2.95 -9.65 6.40
CA VAL A 33 -4.21 -10.38 6.10
C VAL A 33 -4.73 -11.14 7.32
N ARG A 34 -3.85 -11.68 8.17
CA ARG A 34 -4.24 -12.61 9.26
C ARG A 34 -4.26 -11.99 10.66
N ALA A 35 -3.65 -10.83 10.83
CA ALA A 35 -3.47 -10.19 12.12
C ALA A 35 -3.58 -8.67 11.99
N GLY A 36 -4.11 -8.03 13.03
CA GLY A 36 -4.29 -6.58 13.08
C GLY A 36 -5.61 -6.21 13.71
N GLU A 37 -5.71 -4.98 14.20
CA GLU A 37 -6.96 -4.40 14.67
C GLU A 37 -7.73 -3.82 13.48
N PRO A 38 -9.07 -4.01 13.41
CA PRO A 38 -9.88 -3.31 12.44
C PRO A 38 -9.73 -1.80 12.61
N VAL A 39 -9.36 -1.13 11.53
CA VAL A 39 -9.23 0.33 11.48
C VAL A 39 -10.35 0.92 10.63
N GLY A 40 -10.69 2.18 10.91
CA GLY A 40 -11.70 2.90 10.15
C GLY A 40 -11.24 3.22 8.72
N ASN A 41 -12.06 3.97 7.99
CA ASN A 41 -11.83 4.22 6.56
C ASN A 41 -10.56 5.06 6.33
N LYS A 42 -10.30 6.07 7.17
CA LYS A 42 -9.21 7.04 7.03
C LYS A 42 -7.95 6.61 7.79
N VAL A 43 -7.15 5.75 7.18
CA VAL A 43 -5.96 5.15 7.84
C VAL A 43 -4.67 5.94 7.63
N TRP A 44 -4.62 6.83 6.63
CA TRP A 44 -3.43 7.62 6.31
C TRP A 44 -3.64 9.10 6.66
N GLU A 45 -2.54 9.77 6.97
CA GLU A 45 -2.52 11.23 7.02
C GLU A 45 -2.78 11.76 5.59
N GLY A 46 -3.70 12.70 5.44
CA GLY A 46 -4.16 13.16 4.14
C GLY A 46 -5.12 12.22 3.39
N SER A 47 -5.75 11.24 4.07
CA SER A 47 -6.77 10.36 3.48
C SER A 47 -8.07 11.12 3.16
N HIS A 48 -8.07 11.72 1.97
CA HIS A 48 -9.17 12.49 1.45
C HIS A 48 -9.55 12.05 0.04
N GLY A 49 -10.78 12.31 -0.37
CA GLY A 49 -11.35 11.76 -1.60
C GLY A 49 -12.57 10.90 -1.31
N LEU A 50 -13.26 10.47 -2.36
CA LEU A 50 -14.50 9.71 -2.25
C LEU A 50 -14.25 8.28 -1.75
N GLU A 51 -13.07 7.73 -2.02
CA GLU A 51 -12.66 6.38 -1.61
C GLU A 51 -12.53 6.25 -0.07
N TRP A 52 -12.30 7.35 0.63
CA TRP A 52 -12.14 7.40 2.09
C TRP A 52 -13.45 7.65 2.85
N GLU A 53 -14.53 7.93 2.13
CA GLU A 53 -15.89 8.04 2.68
C GLU A 53 -16.62 6.68 2.67
N LEU A 54 -16.10 5.70 1.92
CA LEU A 54 -16.65 4.34 1.87
C LEU A 54 -16.23 3.51 3.08
N PRO A 55 -17.10 2.63 3.60
CA PRO A 55 -16.77 1.75 4.71
C PRO A 55 -15.65 0.76 4.34
N SER A 56 -14.88 0.33 5.34
CA SER A 56 -13.93 -0.77 5.26
C SER A 56 -14.48 -1.99 6.04
N PRO A 57 -14.72 -3.15 5.40
CA PRO A 57 -14.40 -3.51 4.02
C PRO A 57 -15.30 -2.81 2.97
N ALA A 58 -14.75 -2.61 1.77
CA ALA A 58 -15.46 -1.93 0.69
C ALA A 58 -16.74 -2.69 0.27
N PRO A 59 -17.86 -1.98 0.05
CA PRO A 59 -19.10 -2.58 -0.43
C PRO A 59 -18.98 -3.02 -1.90
N TYR A 60 -19.89 -3.89 -2.35
CA TYR A 60 -19.91 -4.38 -3.74
C TYR A 60 -20.15 -3.26 -4.77
N HIS A 61 -21.02 -2.30 -4.43
CA HIS A 61 -21.23 -1.08 -5.20
C HIS A 61 -20.82 0.12 -4.34
N SER A 62 -19.95 0.99 -4.87
CA SER A 62 -19.42 2.13 -4.13
C SER A 62 -20.52 3.14 -3.76
N TRP A 63 -21.40 3.48 -4.71
CA TRP A 63 -22.47 4.46 -4.51
C TRP A 63 -23.73 4.02 -5.24
N GLU A 64 -24.84 3.84 -4.51
CA GLU A 64 -26.16 3.66 -5.14
C GLU A 64 -26.77 5.01 -5.51
N THR A 65 -26.64 5.99 -4.63
CA THR A 65 -26.97 7.39 -4.88
C THR A 65 -25.69 8.20 -5.02
N PRO A 66 -25.59 9.10 -6.01
CA PRO A 66 -24.42 9.95 -6.16
C PRO A 66 -24.10 10.73 -4.88
N PRO A 67 -22.82 10.89 -4.52
CA PRO A 67 -22.42 11.68 -3.37
C PRO A 67 -22.83 13.14 -3.55
N SER A 68 -23.18 13.79 -2.44
CA SER A 68 -23.52 15.21 -2.44
C SER A 68 -22.35 16.09 -2.92
N ALA A 69 -22.66 17.29 -3.41
CA ALA A 69 -21.65 18.26 -3.84
C ALA A 69 -20.65 18.59 -2.72
N ASP A 70 -21.08 18.63 -1.46
CA ASP A 70 -20.21 18.88 -0.32
C ASP A 70 -19.19 17.75 -0.11
N VAL A 71 -19.61 16.50 -0.25
CA VAL A 71 -18.72 15.32 -0.15
C VAL A 71 -17.69 15.34 -1.28
N ILE A 72 -18.12 15.69 -2.49
CA ILE A 72 -17.23 15.85 -3.65
C ILE A 72 -16.24 16.99 -3.41
N ALA A 73 -16.71 18.14 -2.91
CA ALA A 73 -15.86 19.31 -2.65
C ALA A 73 -14.80 19.04 -1.59
N ARG A 74 -15.12 18.29 -0.51
CA ARG A 74 -14.13 17.83 0.48
C ARG A 74 -13.03 16.97 -0.14
N GLY A 75 -13.38 16.16 -1.13
CA GLY A 75 -12.43 15.35 -1.90
C GLY A 75 -11.60 16.16 -2.90
N ALA A 76 -12.05 17.34 -3.32
CA ALA A 76 -11.37 18.17 -4.31
C ALA A 76 -10.47 19.26 -3.71
N ALA A 77 -10.58 19.54 -2.41
CA ALA A 77 -9.91 20.64 -1.73
C ALA A 77 -8.45 20.36 -1.29
N HIS A 78 -7.75 19.44 -1.97
CA HIS A 78 -6.34 19.08 -1.68
C HIS A 78 -5.35 19.99 -2.39
#